data_AF-A0A346SFH4-F1
#
_entry.id   AF-A0A346SFH4-F1
#
_cell.length_a   1.000
_cell.length_b   1.000
_cell.length_c   1.000
_cell.angle_alpha   90.00
_cell.angle_beta   90.00
_cell.angle_gamma   90.00
#
_symmetry.space_group_name_H-M   'P 1'
#
loop_
_entity.id
_entity.type
_entity.pdbx_description
1 polymer ?
#
loop_
_entity_poly.entity_id
_entity_poly.type
_entity_poly.pdbx_seq_one_letter_code
_entity_poly.pdbx_strand_id
1 'polypeptide(L)' 'MGKPVNLNRYRKEKARAVKKARADQNAVAFGQTKAEKEIVKLQQEKQKRDLDNHELDE' A
#
# COMPACT_ATOMS: atom_id res chain seq x y z
N MET A 1 18.85 -23.09 -25.51
CA MET A 1 19.98 -22.12 -25.49
C MET A 1 19.52 -20.85 -24.80
N GLY A 2 20.00 -20.57 -23.58
CA GLY A 2 19.60 -19.40 -22.79
C GLY A 2 20.36 -18.14 -23.23
N LYS A 3 19.65 -17.03 -23.44
CA LYS A 3 20.27 -15.74 -23.77
C LYS A 3 21.12 -15.25 -22.60
N PRO A 4 22.31 -14.65 -22.83
CA PRO A 4 23.11 -14.11 -21.75
C PRO A 4 22.36 -12.99 -21.02
N VAL A 5 22.23 -13.12 -19.70
CA VAL A 5 21.48 -12.18 -18.85
C VAL A 5 22.45 -11.18 -18.22
N ASN A 6 22.21 -9.89 -18.42
CA ASN A 6 23.04 -8.86 -17.82
C ASN A 6 22.70 -8.67 -16.33
N LEU A 7 23.54 -9.23 -15.46
CA LEU A 7 23.36 -9.18 -14.01
C LEU A 7 23.42 -7.76 -13.43
N ASN A 8 24.16 -6.84 -14.07
CA ASN A 8 24.23 -5.45 -13.62
C ASN A 8 22.90 -4.73 -13.83
N ARG A 9 22.21 -4.99 -14.94
CA ARG A 9 20.87 -4.47 -15.19
C ARG A 9 19.88 -4.99 -14.15
N TYR A 10 19.89 -6.30 -13.89
CA TYR A 10 19.02 -6.92 -12.90
C TYR A 10 19.23 -6.35 -11.49
N ARG A 11 20.49 -6.19 -11.05
CA ARG A 11 20.80 -5.58 -9.74
C ARG A 11 20.28 -4.14 -9.64
N LYS A 12 20.41 -3.34 -10.70
CA LYS A 12 19.88 -1.98 -10.75
C LYS A 12 18.35 -1.95 -10.70
N GLU A 13 17.69 -2.85 -11.42
CA GLU A 13 16.23 -2.99 -11.39
C GLU A 13 15.75 -3.38 -10.00
N LYS A 14 16.38 -4.38 -9.36
CA LYS A 14 16.08 -4.78 -7.96
C LYS A 14 16.26 -3.60 -7.00
N ALA A 15 17.35 -2.85 -7.11
CA ALA A 15 17.59 -1.69 -6.25
C ALA A 15 16.55 -0.59 -6.44
N ARG A 16 16.11 -0.32 -7.69
CA ARG A 16 15.03 0.63 -7.97
C ARG A 16 13.70 0.17 -7.41
N ALA A 17 13.37 -1.11 -7.55
CA ALA A 17 12.14 -1.68 -7.00
C ALA A 17 12.08 -1.53 -5.47
N VAL A 18 13.17 -1.84 -4.77
CA VAL A 18 13.26 -1.67 -3.32
C VAL A 18 13.10 -0.19 -2.91
N LYS A 19 13.76 0.73 -3.63
CA LYS A 19 13.60 2.17 -3.38
C LYS A 19 12.16 2.64 -3.59
N LYS A 20 11.49 2.16 -4.64
CA LYS A 20 10.08 2.49 -4.92
C LYS A 20 9.17 1.98 -3.79
N ALA A 21 9.30 0.72 -3.40
CA ALA A 21 8.51 0.15 -2.31
C ALA A 21 8.67 0.93 -1.00
N ARG A 22 9.90 1.36 -0.67
CA ARG A 22 10.15 2.21 0.50
C ARG A 22 9.53 3.60 0.37
N ALA A 23 9.57 4.20 -0.83
CA ALA A 23 8.94 5.49 -1.07
C ALA A 23 7.41 5.41 -0.90
N ASP A 24 6.79 4.34 -1.41
CA ASP A 24 5.35 4.10 -1.28
C ASP A 24 4.96 3.93 0.20
N GLN A 25 5.73 3.16 0.97
CA GLN A 25 5.53 3.03 2.43
C GLN A 25 5.64 4.38 3.15
N ASN A 26 6.64 5.20 2.81
CA ASN A 26 6.82 6.52 3.41
C ASN A 26 5.71 7.50 3.01
N ALA A 27 5.19 7.41 1.78
CA ALA A 27 4.07 8.24 1.34
C ALA A 27 2.81 7.94 2.16
N VAL A 28 2.54 6.67 2.47
CA VAL A 28 1.43 6.28 3.35
C VAL A 28 1.68 6.73 4.80
N ALA A 29 2.88 6.51 5.33
CA ALA A 29 3.18 6.82 6.73
C ALA A 29 3.25 8.34 7.02
N PHE A 30 3.93 9.08 6.14
CA PHE A 30 4.33 10.47 6.36
C PHE A 30 3.76 11.46 5.35
N GLY A 31 3.29 11.01 4.19
CA GLY A 31 2.78 11.88 3.12
C GLY A 31 1.30 12.25 3.26
N GLN A 32 0.55 11.56 4.11
CA GLN A 32 -0.87 11.85 4.33
C GLN A 32 -1.05 12.98 5.35
N THR A 33 -1.88 13.95 4.98
CA THR A 33 -2.32 15.02 5.88
C THR A 33 -3.29 14.48 6.94
N LYS A 34 -3.50 15.24 8.03
CA LYS A 34 -4.46 14.84 9.08
C LYS A 34 -5.88 14.66 8.53
N ALA A 35 -6.31 15.57 7.64
CA ALA A 35 -7.63 15.53 7.03
C ALA A 35 -7.86 14.27 6.18
N GLU A 36 -6.85 13.85 5.39
CA GLU A 36 -6.94 12.62 4.60
C GLU A 36 -7.05 11.38 5.48
N LYS A 37 -6.28 11.32 6.58
CA LYS A 37 -6.36 10.23 7.55
C LYS A 37 -7.74 10.16 8.22
N GLU A 38 -8.33 11.30 8.56
CA GLU A 38 -9.67 11.38 9.15
C GLU A 38 -10.75 10.90 8.18
N ILE A 39 -10.70 11.29 6.91
CA ILE A 39 -11.65 10.83 5.88
C ILE A 39 -11.59 9.30 5.76
N VAL A 40 -10.39 8.72 5.67
CA VAL A 40 -10.21 7.26 5.59
C VAL A 40 -10.78 6.58 6.84
N LYS A 41 -10.51 7.13 8.04
CA LYS A 41 -11.03 6.58 9.30
C LYS A 41 -12.55 6.60 9.35
N LEU A 42 -13.18 7.72 8.96
CA LEU A 42 -14.64 7.86 8.92
C LEU A 42 -15.26 6.89 7.90
N GLN A 43 -14.62 6.70 6.75
CA GLN A 43 -15.05 5.71 5.75
C GLN A 43 -14.97 4.28 6.31
N GLN A 44 -13.87 3.93 6.98
CA GLN A 44 -13.71 2.62 7.63
C GLN A 44 -14.73 2.41 8.75
N GLU A 45 -14.99 3.42 9.58
CA GLU A 45 -16.01 3.34 10.64
C GLU A 45 -17.42 3.20 10.07
N LYS A 46 -17.73 3.87 8.96
CA LYS A 46 -19.00 3.68 8.25
C LYS A 46 -19.09 2.25 7.72
N GLN A 47 -18.07 1.77 7.02
CA GLN A 47 -18.06 0.39 6.50
C GLN A 47 -18.20 -0.64 7.62
N LYS A 48 -17.52 -0.44 8.75
CA LYS A 48 -17.64 -1.32 9.90
C LYS A 48 -19.07 -1.32 10.44
N ARG A 49 -19.67 -0.15 10.67
CA ARG A 49 -21.07 -0.06 11.12
C ARG A 49 -22.04 -0.68 10.12
N ASP A 50 -21.81 -0.50 8.83
CA ASP A 50 -22.64 -1.10 7.79
C ASP A 50 -22.54 -2.63 7.88
N LEU A 51 -21.33 -3.19 8.03
CA LEU A 51 -21.12 -4.63 8.21
C LEU A 51 -21.72 -5.15 9.53
N ASP A 52 -21.49 -4.48 10.65
CA ASP A 52 -22.03 -4.83 11.97
C ASP A 52 -23.57 -4.83 11.94
N ASN A 53 -24.20 -3.88 11.22
CA ASN A 53 -25.65 -3.84 11.03
C ASN A 53 -26.19 -4.93 10.08
N HIS A 54 -25.31 -5.52 9.27
CA HIS A 54 -25.61 -6.62 8.35
C HIS A 54 -25.28 -8.01 8.93
N GLU A 55 -24.57 -8.08 10.07
CA GLU A 55 -24.51 -9.31 10.87
C GLU A 55 -25.90 -9.52 11.51
N LEU A 56 -26.70 -10.36 10.86
CA LEU A 56 -27.85 -10.98 11.49
C LEU A 56 -27.30 -11.93 12.57
N ASP A 57 -27.54 -11.60 13.83
CA ASP A 57 -27.29 -12.48 14.97
C ASP A 57 -28.02 -13.83 14.74
N GLU A 58 -27.29 -14.88 14.39
CA GLU A 58 -27.72 -16.28 14.51
C GLU A 58 -27.47 -16.81 15.93
#